data_AF-A0A2J6IE20-F1
#
_entry.id   AF-A0A2J6IE20-F1
#
_cell.length_a   1.000
_cell.length_b   1.000
_cell.length_c   1.000
_cell.angle_alpha   90.00
_cell.angle_beta   90.00
_cell.angle_gamma   90.00
#
_symmetry.space_group_name_H-M   'P 1'
#
loop_
_entity.id
_entity.type
_entity.pdbx_description
1 polymer ?
#
loop_
_entity_poly.entity_id
_entity_poly.type
_entity_poly.pdbx_seq_one_letter_code
_entity_poly.pdbx_strand_id
1 'polypeptide(L)' 'MVTIKKFEDLIIWQDSKSLTLSIYEHFRRIKDFGLKDQIQRATVSVM' A
#
# COMPACT_ATOMS: atom_id res chain seq x y z
N MET A 1 -4.97 -13.33 -23.22
CA MET A 1 -4.60 -11.99 -22.72
C MET A 1 -5.56 -11.63 -21.59
N VAL A 2 -5.05 -11.11 -20.48
CA VAL A 2 -5.92 -10.57 -19.43
C VAL A 2 -6.54 -9.28 -19.98
N THR A 3 -7.87 -9.26 -20.11
CA THR A 3 -8.60 -8.04 -20.43
C THR A 3 -8.78 -7.27 -19.14
N ILE A 4 -8.09 -6.13 -19.01
CA ILE A 4 -8.26 -5.21 -17.87
C ILE A 4 -9.66 -4.59 -17.97
N LYS A 5 -10.52 -4.84 -16.98
CA LYS A 5 -11.87 -4.26 -16.91
C LYS A 5 -12.00 -3.21 -15.81
N LYS A 6 -11.12 -3.27 -14.82
CA LYS A 6 -11.04 -2.37 -13.67
C LYS A 6 -9.60 -2.18 -13.25
N PHE A 7 -9.32 -1.13 -12.49
CA PHE A 7 -7.94 -0.80 -12.08
C PHE A 7 -7.33 -1.89 -11.19
N GLU A 8 -8.15 -2.65 -10.46
CA GLU A 8 -7.68 -3.76 -9.61
C GLU A 8 -7.13 -4.95 -10.40
N ASP A 9 -7.42 -5.04 -11.70
CA ASP A 9 -6.85 -6.05 -12.59
C ASP A 9 -5.39 -5.71 -12.96
N LEU A 10 -4.94 -4.47 -12.73
CA LEU A 10 -3.57 -4.05 -12.98
C LEU A 10 -2.63 -4.71 -11.97
N ILE A 11 -1.61 -5.40 -12.46
CA ILE A 11 -0.56 -6.00 -11.62
C ILE A 11 0.07 -4.95 -10.70
N ILE A 12 0.37 -3.76 -11.24
CA ILE A 12 0.96 -2.67 -10.45
C ILE A 12 0.06 -2.21 -9.28
N TRP A 13 -1.27 -2.28 -9.44
CA TRP A 13 -2.21 -1.98 -8.36
C TRP A 13 -2.25 -3.09 -7.30
N GLN A 14 -2.15 -4.35 -7.73
CA GLN A 14 -2.05 -5.49 -6.82
C GLN A 14 -0.74 -5.47 -6.02
N ASP A 15 0.35 -5.06 -6.66
CA ASP A 15 1.66 -4.90 -6.04
C ASP A 15 1.67 -3.73 -5.04
N SER A 16 1.10 -2.57 -5.40
CA SER A 16 0.99 -1.41 -4.50
C SER A 16 0.11 -1.71 -3.28
N LYS A 17 -0.97 -2.48 -3.46
CA LYS A 17 -1.79 -3.00 -2.35
C LYS A 17 -0.99 -3.92 -1.43
N SER A 18 -0.21 -4.85 -1.99
CA SER A 18 0.64 -5.76 -1.22
C SER A 18 1.70 -5.00 -0.41
N LEU A 19 2.32 -3.98 -1.02
CA LEU A 19 3.24 -3.07 -0.34
C LEU A 19 2.55 -2.30 0.78
N THR A 20 1.35 -1.77 0.54
CA THR A 20 0.56 -1.05 1.55
C THR A 20 0.31 -1.92 2.77
N LEU A 21 -0.19 -3.15 2.58
CA LEU A 21 -0.42 -4.08 3.69
C LEU A 21 0.87 -4.40 4.46
N SER A 22 1.97 -4.60 3.75
CA SER A 22 3.29 -4.85 4.36
C SER A 22 3.73 -3.67 5.24
N ILE A 23 3.62 -2.42 4.76
CA ILE A 23 3.97 -1.23 5.54
C ILE A 23 3.11 -1.12 6.81
N TYR A 24 1.80 -1.36 6.71
CA TYR A 24 0.93 -1.34 7.88
C TYR A 24 1.33 -2.38 8.93
N GLU A 25 1.73 -3.58 8.52
CA GLU A 25 2.18 -4.63 9.44
C GLU A 25 3.52 -4.29 10.09
N HIS A 26 4.52 -3.88 9.31
CA HIS A 26 5.86 -3.54 9.83
C HIS A 26 5.83 -2.35 10.81
N PHE A 27 4.95 -1.37 10.56
CA PHE A 27 4.83 -0.17 11.40
C PHE A 27 3.79 -0.31 12.53
N ARG A 28 3.12 -1.45 12.66
CA ARG A 28 2.02 -1.65 13.63
C ARG A 28 2.44 -1.33 15.07
N ARG A 29 3.65 -1.72 15.47
CA ARG A 29 4.18 -1.57 16.84
C ARG A 29 5.04 -0.31 17.06
N ILE A 30 5.26 0.49 16.02
CA ILE A 30 6.03 1.73 16.12
C ILE A 30 5.21 2.77 16.90
N LYS A 31 5.84 3.36 17.93
CA LYS A 31 5.25 4.41 18.77
C LYS A 31 5.63 5.83 18.31
N ASP A 32 6.51 5.94 17.33
CA ASP A 32 6.68 7.19 16.58
C ASP A 32 5.50 7.34 15.62
N PHE A 33 4.45 8.00 16.10
CA PHE A 33 3.22 8.19 15.36
C PHE A 33 3.39 9.14 14.16
N GLY A 34 4.33 10.08 14.23
CA GLY A 34 4.60 11.00 13.12
C GLY A 34 5.16 10.25 11.90
N LEU A 35 6.22 9.46 12.11
CA LEU A 35 6.80 8.63 11.06
C LEU A 35 5.79 7.60 10.54
N LYS A 36 5.09 6.92 11.45
CA LYS A 36 4.10 5.89 11.12
C LYS A 36 2.98 6.45 10.23
N ASP A 37 2.42 7.60 10.58
CA ASP A 37 1.33 8.20 9.81
C ASP A 37 1.82 8.69 8.44
N GLN A 38 3.00 9.30 8.38
CA GLN A 38 3.58 9.77 7.12
C GLN A 38 3.82 8.64 6.14
N ILE A 39 4.45 7.54 6.58
CA ILE A 39 4.77 6.42 5.68
C ILE A 39 3.52 5.64 5.26
N GLN A 40 2.56 5.45 6.16
CA GLN A 40 1.30 4.79 5.83
C GLN A 40 0.50 5.60 4.80
N ARG A 41 0.40 6.93 4.98
CA ARG A 41 -0.26 7.81 4.00
C ARG A 41 0.46 7.86 2.66
N ALA A 42 1.79 7.93 2.66
CA ALA A 42 2.59 7.92 1.44
C ALA A 42 2.37 6.62 0.65
N THR A 43 2.31 5.48 1.34
CA THR A 43 2.11 4.18 0.68
C THR A 43 0.71 4.04 0.09
N VAL A 44 -0.32 4.52 0.80
CA VAL A 44 -1.70 4.57 0.27
C VAL A 44 -1.81 5.48 -0.95
N SER A 45 -1.01 6.55 -1.04
CA SER A 45 -0.99 7.44 -2.23
C SER A 45 -0.42 6.78 -3.49
N VAL A 46 0.29 5.67 -3.37
CA VAL A 46 0.83 4.88 -4.50
C VAL A 46 -0.17 3.82 -4.97
N MET A 47 -1.09 3.41 -4.10
CA MET A 47 -2.17 2.46 -4.41
C MET A 47 -3.36 3.16 -5.07
#